data_AF-A0A1J3DHV1-F1
#
_entry.id   AF-A0A1J3DHV1-F1
#
_cell.length_a   1.000
_cell.length_b   1.000
_cell.length_c   1.000
_cell.angle_alpha   90.00
_cell.angle_beta   90.00
_cell.angle_gamma   90.00
#
_symmetry.space_group_name_H-M   'P 1'
#
loop_
_entity.id
_entity.type
_entity.pdbx_description
1 polymer ?
#
loop_
_entity_poly.entity_id
_entity_poly.type
_entity_poly.pdbx_seq_one_letter_code
_entity_poly.pdbx_strand_id
1 'polypeptide(L)'
;EIEKSFKLLVELRENGFSPNVVIYTTLIDGCCKRGEIQKAKALFSELEKLGLVANERTYTVLINGLFKNGITKQGFEMYEKMQEDGVFPNLYTYNCVMNQ
;
A
#
# COMPACT_ATOMS: atom_id res chain seq x y z
N GLU A 1 15.34 -6.18 -1.65
CA GLU A 1 14.75 -4.87 -2.06
C GLU A 1 13.99 -4.17 -0.93
N ILE A 2 13.11 -4.89 -0.19
CA ILE A 2 12.36 -4.32 0.93
C ILE A 2 13.25 -3.80 2.09
N GLU A 3 14.32 -4.51 2.46
CA GLU A 3 15.27 -4.07 3.51
C GLU A 3 15.98 -2.75 3.15
N LYS A 4 16.39 -2.61 1.87
CA LYS A 4 16.96 -1.34 1.38
C LYS A 4 15.94 -0.20 1.48
N SER A 5 14.67 -0.49 1.19
CA SER A 5 13.59 0.50 1.30
C SER A 5 13.32 0.91 2.75
N PHE A 6 13.42 -0.03 3.71
CA PHE A 6 13.30 0.28 5.14
C PHE A 6 14.48 1.12 5.63
N LYS A 7 15.70 0.79 5.21
CA LYS A 7 16.90 1.58 5.53
C LYS A 7 16.77 3.01 5.00
N LEU A 8 16.35 3.16 3.74
CA LEU A 8 16.14 4.46 3.11
C LEU A 8 15.04 5.27 3.84
N LEU A 9 13.96 4.61 4.26
CA LEU A 9 12.90 5.27 5.03
C LEU A 9 13.41 5.82 6.36
N VAL A 10 14.26 5.06 7.07
CA VAL A 10 14.89 5.52 8.32
C VAL A 10 15.85 6.68 8.06
N GLU A 11 16.76 6.55 7.09
CA GLU A 11 17.73 7.59 6.74
C GLU A 11 17.04 8.90 6.33
N LEU A 12 15.94 8.85 5.55
CA LEU A 12 15.20 10.05 5.18
C LEU A 12 14.59 10.75 6.40
N ARG A 13 13.99 9.98 7.32
CA ARG A 13 13.40 10.52 8.56
C ARG A 13 14.45 11.16 9.47
N GLU A 14 15.58 10.48 9.67
CA GLU A 14 16.68 10.97 10.52
C GLU A 14 17.29 12.27 9.97
N ASN A 15 17.33 12.41 8.64
CA ASN A 15 17.83 13.60 7.97
C ASN A 15 16.74 14.68 7.75
N GLY A 16 15.52 14.49 8.27
CA GLY A 16 14.42 15.46 8.15
C GLY A 16 13.78 15.56 6.76
N PHE A 17 14.05 14.61 5.86
CA PHE A 17 13.44 14.55 4.54
C PHE A 17 12.10 13.79 4.59
N SER A 18 11.12 14.29 3.82
CA SER A 18 9.85 13.59 3.64
C SER A 18 10.03 12.38 2.70
N PRO A 19 9.74 11.15 3.14
CA PRO A 19 9.77 9.99 2.25
C PRO A 19 8.66 10.13 1.20
N ASN A 20 8.89 9.62 -0.01
CA ASN A 20 7.91 9.73 -1.10
C ASN A 20 6.98 8.49 -1.19
N VAL A 21 5.90 8.63 -1.95
CA VAL A 21 4.89 7.57 -2.18
C VAL A 21 5.50 6.26 -2.71
N VAL A 22 6.60 6.33 -3.48
CA VAL A 22 7.24 5.15 -4.08
C VAL A 22 7.89 4.27 -3.01
N ILE A 23 8.53 4.87 -2.00
CA ILE A 23 9.13 4.15 -0.88
C ILE A 23 8.05 3.40 -0.10
N TYR A 24 6.96 4.09 0.28
CA TYR A 24 5.83 3.47 0.96
C TYR A 24 5.18 2.36 0.13
N THR A 25 4.93 2.58 -1.15
CA THR A 25 4.37 1.55 -2.05
C THR A 25 5.21 0.28 -2.07
N THR A 26 6.54 0.44 -2.15
CA THR A 26 7.49 -0.69 -2.16
C THR A 26 7.48 -1.45 -0.84
N LEU A 27 7.40 -0.73 0.29
CA LEU A 27 7.33 -1.33 1.61
C LEU A 27 6.01 -2.05 1.87
N ILE A 28 4.88 -1.45 1.45
CA ILE A 28 3.55 -2.05 1.54
C ILE A 28 3.51 -3.36 0.76
N ASP A 29 3.91 -3.36 -0.51
CA ASP A 29 3.96 -4.55 -1.37
C ASP A 29 4.85 -5.65 -0.75
N GLY A 30 6.02 -5.27 -0.26
CA GLY A 30 6.94 -6.19 0.41
C GLY A 30 6.35 -6.80 1.69
N CYS A 31 5.69 -6.01 2.53
CA CYS A 31 5.01 -6.50 3.74
C CYS A 31 3.84 -7.42 3.38
N CYS A 32 3.02 -7.08 2.38
CA CYS A 32 1.94 -7.92 1.89
C CYS A 32 2.44 -9.29 1.40
N LYS A 33 3.54 -9.31 0.65
CA LYS A 33 4.19 -10.55 0.16
C LYS A 33 4.76 -11.42 1.29
N ARG A 34 5.11 -10.83 2.43
CA ARG A 34 5.58 -11.53 3.64
C ARG A 34 4.44 -11.92 4.60
N GLY A 35 3.19 -11.60 4.27
CA GLY A 35 2.03 -11.80 5.15
C GLY A 35 1.97 -10.83 6.34
N GLU A 36 2.83 -9.80 6.37
CA GLU A 36 2.91 -8.78 7.42
C GLU A 36 1.80 -7.71 7.23
N ILE A 37 0.54 -8.13 7.13
CA ILE A 37 -0.57 -7.26 6.71
C ILE A 37 -0.78 -6.06 7.64
N GLN A 38 -0.67 -6.25 8.95
CA GLN A 38 -0.84 -5.14 9.90
C GLN A 38 0.21 -4.04 9.69
N LYS A 39 1.43 -4.44 9.33
CA LYS A 39 2.51 -3.50 9.03
C LYS A 39 2.29 -2.80 7.69
N ALA A 40 1.79 -3.51 6.68
CA ALA A 40 1.40 -2.91 5.40
C ALA A 40 0.31 -1.85 5.59
N LYS A 41 -0.73 -2.14 6.39
CA LYS A 41 -1.79 -1.18 6.73
C LYS A 41 -1.25 0.02 7.51
N ALA A 42 -0.36 -0.21 8.49
CA ALA A 42 0.26 0.87 9.25
C ALA A 42 1.06 1.82 8.35
N LEU A 43 1.82 1.28 7.40
CA LEU A 43 2.56 2.07 6.40
C LEU A 43 1.62 2.87 5.49
N PHE A 44 0.49 2.30 5.08
CA PHE A 44 -0.52 3.00 4.29
C PHE A 44 -1.14 4.17 5.08
N SER A 45 -1.56 3.93 6.32
CA SER A 45 -2.09 5.00 7.18
C SER A 45 -1.05 6.07 7.51
N GLU A 46 0.23 5.70 7.60
CA GLU A 46 1.31 6.65 7.79
C GLU A 46 1.51 7.54 6.56
N LEU A 47 1.50 6.97 5.36
CA LEU A 47 1.51 7.70 4.09
C LEU A 47 0.40 8.76 4.08
N GLU A 48 -0.83 8.40 4.45
CA GLU A 48 -1.96 9.34 4.50
C GLU A 48 -1.76 10.46 5.53
N LYS A 49 -1.26 10.11 6.74
CA LYS A 49 -0.98 11.10 7.80
C LYS A 49 0.11 12.10 7.41
N LEU A 50 1.04 11.71 6.55
CA LEU A 50 2.07 12.60 6.01
C LEU A 50 1.55 13.49 4.87
N GLY A 51 0.26 13.37 4.49
CA GLY A 51 -0.34 14.12 3.40
C GLY A 51 0.15 13.67 2.01
N LEU A 52 0.78 12.50 1.93
CA LEU A 52 1.18 11.91 0.65
C LEU A 52 -0.05 11.32 -0.02
N VAL A 53 -0.19 11.53 -1.33
CA VAL A 53 -1.33 11.01 -2.09
C VAL A 53 -1.03 9.58 -2.52
N ALA A 54 -1.79 8.62 -2.00
CA ALA A 54 -1.75 7.24 -2.47
C ALA A 54 -2.21 7.20 -3.93
N ASN A 55 -1.40 6.60 -4.79
CA ASN A 55 -1.73 6.46 -6.21
C ASN A 55 -2.35 5.08 -6.50
N GLU A 56 -2.76 4.90 -7.75
CA GLU A 56 -3.35 3.66 -8.25
C GLU A 56 -2.53 2.41 -7.90
N ARG A 57 -1.20 2.48 -8.03
CA ARG A 57 -0.29 1.39 -7.67
C ARG A 57 -0.32 1.09 -6.17
N THR A 58 -0.34 2.12 -5.32
CA THR A 58 -0.34 1.98 -3.85
C THR A 58 -1.57 1.22 -3.38
N TYR A 59 -2.75 1.62 -3.88
CA TYR A 59 -4.01 0.92 -3.62
C TYR A 59 -3.98 -0.51 -4.13
N THR A 60 -3.56 -0.69 -5.38
CA THR A 60 -3.56 -2.00 -6.04
C THR A 60 -2.68 -3.02 -5.30
N VAL A 61 -1.49 -2.63 -4.83
CA VAL A 61 -0.62 -3.56 -4.07
C VAL A 61 -1.24 -3.96 -2.74
N LEU A 62 -1.90 -3.02 -2.04
CA LEU A 62 -2.54 -3.31 -0.76
C LEU A 62 -3.78 -4.18 -0.94
N ILE A 63 -4.65 -3.88 -1.91
CA ILE A 63 -5.85 -4.67 -2.24
C ILE A 63 -5.44 -6.11 -2.60
N ASN A 64 -4.50 -6.27 -3.53
CA ASN A 64 -3.98 -7.59 -3.92
C ASN A 64 -3.37 -8.34 -2.73
N GLY A 65 -2.63 -7.62 -1.88
CA GLY A 65 -2.04 -8.17 -0.67
C GLY A 65 -3.07 -8.69 0.33
N LEU A 66 -4.16 -7.95 0.55
CA LEU A 66 -5.26 -8.33 1.44
C LEU A 66 -5.98 -9.58 0.92
N PHE A 67 -6.30 -9.62 -0.36
CA PHE A 67 -6.93 -10.78 -1.02
C PHE A 67 -6.09 -12.04 -0.95
N LYS A 68 -4.80 -11.96 -1.29
CA LYS A 68 -3.86 -13.09 -1.21
C LYS A 68 -3.65 -13.63 0.21
N ASN A 69 -3.92 -12.83 1.23
CA ASN A 69 -3.84 -13.24 2.63
C ASN A 69 -5.22 -13.60 3.23
N GLY A 70 -6.27 -13.71 2.40
CA GLY A 70 -7.61 -14.13 2.82
C GLY A 70 -8.41 -13.06 3.57
N ILE A 71 -7.95 -11.81 3.58
CA ILE A 71 -8.60 -10.70 4.30
C ILE A 71 -9.56 -9.97 3.35
N THR A 72 -10.51 -10.72 2.81
CA THR A 72 -11.38 -10.32 1.70
C THR A 72 -12.17 -9.05 2.00
N LYS A 73 -12.81 -8.96 3.17
CA LYS A 73 -13.63 -7.80 3.55
C LYS A 73 -12.84 -6.48 3.47
N GLN A 74 -11.62 -6.47 4.02
CA GLN A 74 -10.78 -5.27 4.02
C GLN A 74 -10.23 -4.96 2.61
N GLY A 75 -10.05 -5.98 1.77
CA GLY A 75 -9.68 -5.79 0.38
C GLY A 75 -10.77 -5.02 -0.40
N PHE A 76 -12.04 -5.36 -0.18
CA PHE A 76 -13.18 -4.61 -0.74
C PHE A 76 -13.30 -3.21 -0.15
N GLU A 77 -13.18 -3.03 1.17
CA GLU A 77 -13.18 -1.70 1.81
C GLU A 77 -12.09 -0.78 1.21
N MET A 78 -10.91 -1.34 0.93
CA MET A 78 -9.81 -0.60 0.31
C MET A 78 -10.08 -0.28 -1.17
N TYR A 79 -10.79 -1.14 -1.88
CA TYR A 79 -11.24 -0.89 -3.25
C TYR A 79 -12.29 0.22 -3.31
N GLU A 80 -13.25 0.23 -2.39
CA GLU A 80 -14.24 1.31 -2.28
C GLU A 80 -13.55 2.65 -1.95
N LYS A 81 -12.65 2.65 -0.96
CA LYS A 81 -11.85 3.84 -0.60
C LYS A 81 -11.03 4.37 -1.79
N MET A 82 -10.45 3.49 -2.60
CA MET A 82 -9.73 3.89 -3.82
C MET A 82 -10.60 4.77 -4.73
N GLN A 83 -11.87 4.39 -4.90
CA GLN A 83 -12.83 5.13 -5.72
C GLN A 83 -13.29 6.43 -5.05
N GLU A 84 -13.51 6.42 -3.73
CA GLU A 84 -13.85 7.62 -2.94
C GLU A 84 -12.76 8.69 -3.00
N ASP A 85 -11.49 8.26 -2.99
CA ASP A 85 -10.32 9.14 -3.13
C ASP A 85 -10.09 9.60 -4.59
N GLY A 86 -10.99 9.22 -5.52
CA GLY A 86 -10.92 9.61 -6.94
C GLY A 86 -9.84 8.87 -7.74
N VAL A 87 -9.31 7.76 -7.19
CA VAL A 87 -8.31 6.93 -7.86
C VAL A 87 -9.03 5.81 -8.60
N PHE A 88 -8.84 5.71 -9.92
CA PHE A 88 -9.56 4.73 -10.71
C PHE A 88 -8.84 3.37 -10.73
N PRO A 89 -9.54 2.25 -10.45
CA PRO A 89 -8.99 0.91 -10.56
C PRO A 89 -8.44 0.63 -11.96
N ASN A 90 -7.27 -0.01 -12.05
CA ASN A 90 -6.75 -0.49 -13.33
C ASN A 90 -7.20 -1.94 -13.59
N LEU A 91 -6.87 -2.47 -14.77
CA LEU A 91 -7.19 -3.87 -15.13
C LEU A 91 -6.66 -4.88 -14.10
N TYR A 92 -5.49 -4.62 -13.51
CA TYR A 92 -4.91 -5.48 -12.48
C TYR A 92 -5.73 -5.44 -11.18
N THR A 93 -6.16 -4.25 -10.74
CA THR A 93 -7.06 -4.08 -9.58
C THR A 93 -8.36 -4.85 -9.81
N TYR A 94 -8.99 -4.68 -10.98
CA TYR A 94 -10.20 -5.42 -11.33
C TYR A 94 -10.00 -6.93 -11.31
N ASN A 95 -8.90 -7.43 -11.91
CA ASN A 95 -8.59 -8.85 -11.88
C ASN A 95 -8.36 -9.37 -10.45
N CYS A 96 -7.75 -8.58 -9.57
CA CYS A 96 -7.58 -8.95 -8.16
C CYS A 96 -8.93 -9.06 -7.45
N VAL A 97 -9.85 -8.12 -7.69
CA VAL A 97 -11.18 -8.10 -7.06
C VAL A 97 -12.09 -9.22 -7.59
N MET A 98 -12.06 -9.49 -8.91
CA MET A 98 -12.93 -10.51 -9.53
C MET A 98 -12.49 -11.95 -9.24
N ASN A 99 -11.22 -12.18 -8.89
CA ASN A 99 -10.67 -13.52 -8.62
C ASN A 99 -10.62 -13.88 -7.13
N GLN A 100 -11.35 -13.17 -6.27
CA GLN A 100 -11.35 -13.39 -4.82
C GLN A 100 -12.58 -14.15 -4.32
#